data_AF-A0A7S0NJM6-F1
#
_entry.id   AF-A0A7S0NJM6-F1
#
_cell.length_a   1.000
_cell.length_b   1.000
_cell.length_c   1.000
_cell.angle_alpha   90.00
_cell.angle_beta   90.00
_cell.angle_gamma   90.00
#
_symmetry.space_group_name_H-M   'P 1'
#
loop_
_entity.id
_entity.type
_entity.pdbx_description
1 polymer ?
#
loop_
_entity_poly.entity_id
_entity_poly.type
_entity_poly.pdbx_seq_one_letter_code
_entity_poly.pdbx_strand_id
1 'polypeptide(L)'
;DAFRRGTLHTLTCTTTLAAGVNLPARRVVILEGNYGNSASTYRQMAGRAGRAGQSDEGESFVIPAWGKGAGDKIATDTAAAAAFATVVSRLPALRSQLLPPGDGDDEVNEAVAGLVLQCIAAGTLRTIKDGFDLLMSTFAWSVPSHRPRLTAALKAALEHLRDLGHVETRWVDKNPGGPGTTRSGRDAEWAPTLAGRASHRSALPLSHAVALHRDLQSVVREGLLLHSPSVPERTFGRLHLLFLCVPRGGAAGGGRGRNPFERLRWDEWYGVLDRNQAIGELGDRLGATRAFAMRMVRAGRGHRGAEREAHSRLAAAAALGDVIEGRACAADLAEAWNLVSDGAEIGAGTLQRLQADACANAAMAANMSREAGWDALATLLEGLSKELDGGAVRELAGLMEVARDGVLGFAMTAARARALYKAGIRSPEEAAAASEDDLAAALLRAGG
;
A
#
# COMPACT_ATOMS: atom_id res chain seq x y z
N ASP A 1 -21.13 3.51 -14.31
CA ASP A 1 -22.54 3.30 -14.69
C ASP A 1 -23.05 4.11 -15.87
N ALA A 2 -22.79 5.42 -15.95
CA ALA A 2 -23.26 6.25 -17.07
C ALA A 2 -22.84 5.69 -18.46
N PHE A 3 -21.63 5.15 -18.60
CA PHE A 3 -21.20 4.46 -19.82
C PHE A 3 -21.98 3.16 -20.10
N ARG A 4 -22.27 2.35 -19.08
CA ARG A 4 -23.04 1.10 -19.23
C ARG A 4 -24.48 1.35 -19.66
N ARG A 5 -25.10 2.41 -19.11
CA ARG A 5 -26.46 2.85 -19.43
C ARG A 5 -26.55 3.57 -20.77
N GLY A 6 -25.43 3.86 -21.43
CA GLY A 6 -25.39 4.58 -22.71
C GLY A 6 -25.56 6.10 -22.58
N THR A 7 -25.56 6.66 -21.37
CA THR A 7 -25.56 8.11 -21.14
C THR A 7 -24.22 8.75 -21.55
N LEU A 8 -23.11 8.04 -21.31
CA LEU A 8 -21.80 8.39 -21.85
C LEU A 8 -21.49 7.47 -23.03
N HIS A 9 -21.25 8.04 -24.19
CA HIS A 9 -20.91 7.31 -25.41
C HIS A 9 -19.42 7.00 -25.54
N THR A 10 -18.57 7.85 -24.93
CA THR A 10 -17.10 7.76 -25.04
C THR A 10 -16.47 7.80 -23.66
N LEU A 11 -15.43 7.01 -23.45
CA LEU A 11 -14.64 6.98 -22.22
C LEU A 11 -13.15 6.90 -22.55
N THR A 12 -12.39 7.90 -22.12
CA THR A 12 -10.93 7.91 -22.22
C THR A 12 -10.33 7.57 -20.87
N CYS A 13 -9.49 6.53 -20.80
CA CYS A 13 -8.91 6.05 -19.55
C CYS A 13 -7.49 5.54 -19.71
N THR A 14 -6.76 5.46 -18.60
CA THR A 14 -5.45 4.79 -18.53
C THR A 14 -5.61 3.27 -18.39
N THR A 15 -4.51 2.53 -18.52
CA THR A 15 -4.47 1.06 -18.49
C THR A 15 -5.01 0.43 -17.21
N THR A 16 -5.04 1.17 -16.09
CA THR A 16 -5.59 0.69 -14.81
C THR A 16 -7.06 0.34 -14.90
N LEU A 17 -7.86 1.12 -15.65
CA LEU A 17 -9.27 0.81 -15.86
C LEU A 17 -9.46 -0.39 -16.80
N ALA A 18 -8.55 -0.59 -17.74
CA ALA A 18 -8.56 -1.72 -18.66
C ALA A 18 -8.27 -3.07 -18.00
N ALA A 19 -7.72 -3.10 -16.79
CA ALA A 19 -7.59 -4.33 -16.00
C ALA A 19 -8.70 -4.48 -14.94
N GLY A 20 -9.22 -3.35 -14.41
CA GLY A 20 -9.96 -3.37 -13.13
C GLY A 20 -11.48 -3.55 -13.20
N VAL A 21 -12.15 -3.32 -14.33
CA VAL A 21 -13.63 -3.33 -14.38
C VAL A 21 -14.13 -4.04 -15.62
N ASN A 22 -15.15 -4.90 -15.53
CA ASN A 22 -15.81 -5.45 -16.71
C ASN A 22 -16.67 -4.35 -17.38
N LEU A 23 -16.15 -3.81 -18.49
CA LEU A 23 -16.74 -2.70 -19.23
C LEU A 23 -16.54 -2.96 -20.73
N PRO A 24 -17.47 -3.70 -21.38
CA PRO A 24 -17.37 -3.97 -22.80
C PRO A 24 -17.82 -2.76 -23.63
N ALA A 25 -17.19 -2.55 -24.78
CA ALA A 25 -17.50 -1.48 -25.72
C ALA A 25 -17.53 -2.03 -27.15
N ARG A 26 -18.30 -1.44 -28.07
CA ARG A 26 -18.27 -1.89 -29.48
C ARG A 26 -16.87 -1.70 -30.08
N ARG A 27 -16.22 -0.57 -29.75
CA ARG A 27 -14.93 -0.16 -30.29
C ARG A 27 -13.97 0.17 -29.16
N VAL A 28 -12.74 -0.32 -29.27
CA VAL A 28 -11.62 0.03 -28.39
C VAL A 28 -10.53 0.68 -29.22
N VAL A 29 -10.12 1.89 -28.84
CA VAL A 29 -9.01 2.60 -29.48
C VAL A 29 -7.86 2.69 -28.48
N ILE A 30 -6.71 2.11 -28.83
CA ILE A 30 -5.52 2.05 -28.01
C ILE A 30 -4.53 3.07 -28.55
N LEU A 31 -4.25 4.10 -27.76
CA LEU A 31 -3.24 5.10 -28.07
C LEU A 31 -1.90 4.60 -27.50
N GLU A 32 -0.90 4.37 -28.35
CA GLU A 32 0.44 4.04 -27.85
C GLU A 32 1.11 5.28 -27.27
N GLY A 33 1.59 5.18 -26.03
CA GLY A 33 2.42 6.19 -25.40
C GLY A 33 3.91 5.99 -25.69
N ASN A 34 4.76 6.76 -25.02
CA ASN A 34 6.22 6.62 -25.13
C ASN A 34 6.75 5.24 -24.68
N TYR A 35 5.96 4.48 -23.94
CA TYR A 35 6.25 3.11 -23.54
C TYR A 35 5.25 2.20 -24.27
N GLY A 36 5.77 1.33 -25.14
CA GLY A 36 4.95 0.40 -25.92
C GLY A 36 4.15 -0.57 -25.05
N ASN A 37 3.04 -1.09 -25.59
CA ASN A 37 2.22 -2.07 -24.90
C ASN A 37 2.80 -3.47 -25.05
N SER A 38 2.83 -4.26 -23.98
CA SER A 38 3.13 -5.70 -24.10
C SER A 38 1.98 -6.43 -24.80
N ALA A 39 2.27 -7.61 -25.36
CA ALA A 39 1.28 -8.50 -25.95
C ALA A 39 0.10 -8.77 -25.01
N SER A 40 0.36 -8.96 -23.71
CA SER A 40 -0.67 -9.21 -22.70
C SER A 40 -1.55 -7.98 -22.45
N THR A 41 -0.95 -6.81 -22.30
CA THR A 41 -1.69 -5.55 -22.07
C THR A 41 -2.55 -5.20 -23.28
N TYR A 42 -2.03 -5.38 -24.49
CA TYR A 42 -2.81 -5.23 -25.71
C TYR A 42 -4.01 -6.17 -25.74
N ARG A 43 -3.81 -7.47 -25.53
CA ARG A 43 -4.91 -8.47 -25.56
C ARG A 43 -5.97 -8.20 -24.49
N GLN A 44 -5.58 -7.74 -23.30
CA GLN A 44 -6.53 -7.33 -22.25
C GLN A 44 -7.39 -6.13 -22.67
N MET A 45 -6.81 -5.14 -23.36
CA MET A 45 -7.55 -3.99 -23.88
C MET A 45 -8.44 -4.37 -25.07
N ALA A 46 -7.86 -5.03 -26.08
CA ALA A 46 -8.56 -5.43 -27.30
C ALA A 46 -9.71 -6.40 -27.02
N GLY A 47 -9.57 -7.29 -26.02
CA GLY A 47 -10.63 -8.22 -25.61
C GLY A 47 -11.87 -7.55 -25.00
N ARG A 48 -11.86 -6.24 -24.79
CA ARG A 48 -13.04 -5.46 -24.35
C ARG A 48 -13.90 -4.98 -25.51
N ALA A 49 -13.39 -5.10 -26.73
CA ALA A 49 -14.15 -4.82 -27.94
C ALA A 49 -15.17 -5.93 -28.18
N GLY A 50 -16.42 -5.52 -28.47
CA GLY A 50 -17.57 -6.40 -28.60
C GLY A 50 -18.37 -6.50 -27.30
N ARG A 51 -19.64 -6.06 -27.35
CA ARG A 51 -20.59 -6.23 -26.25
C ARG A 51 -21.43 -7.48 -26.52
N ALA A 52 -21.23 -8.53 -25.73
CA ALA A 52 -22.05 -9.73 -25.82
C ALA A 52 -23.55 -9.36 -25.75
N GLY A 53 -24.31 -9.72 -26.78
CA GLY A 53 -25.74 -9.43 -26.90
C GLY A 53 -26.11 -8.00 -27.31
N GLN A 54 -25.15 -7.12 -27.64
CA GLN A 54 -25.45 -5.75 -28.10
C GLN A 54 -24.69 -5.31 -29.35
N SER A 55 -23.60 -5.99 -29.70
CA SER A 55 -22.84 -5.75 -30.92
C SER A 55 -22.61 -7.06 -31.65
N ASP A 56 -22.80 -7.05 -32.97
CA ASP A 56 -22.51 -8.21 -33.83
C ASP A 56 -21.01 -8.44 -34.02
N GLU A 57 -20.22 -7.38 -33.81
CA GLU A 57 -18.77 -7.34 -33.99
C GLU A 57 -18.10 -6.44 -32.95
N GLY A 58 -16.82 -6.70 -32.69
CA GLY A 58 -15.96 -5.90 -31.82
C GLY A 58 -14.74 -5.42 -32.60
N GLU A 59 -14.50 -4.11 -32.59
CA GLU A 59 -13.37 -3.51 -33.30
C GLU A 59 -12.30 -3.03 -32.32
N SER A 60 -11.03 -3.35 -32.60
CA SER A 60 -9.88 -2.81 -31.88
C SER A 60 -8.93 -2.10 -32.84
N PHE A 61 -8.63 -0.84 -32.53
CA PHE A 61 -7.70 -0.01 -33.29
C PHE A 61 -6.49 0.32 -32.42
N VAL A 62 -5.29 0.19 -32.96
CA VAL A 62 -4.04 0.65 -32.32
C VAL A 62 -3.54 1.86 -33.11
N ILE A 63 -3.39 2.99 -32.42
CA ILE A 63 -2.84 4.21 -32.99
C ILE A 63 -1.39 4.33 -32.49
N PRO A 64 -0.39 4.24 -33.39
CA PRO A 64 1.01 4.33 -32.99
C PRO A 64 1.35 5.71 -32.43
N ALA A 65 2.37 5.77 -31.56
CA ALA A 65 2.83 7.04 -30.98
C ALA A 65 3.32 7.99 -32.09
N TRP A 66 2.73 9.19 -32.17
CA TRP A 66 3.23 10.22 -33.06
C TRP A 66 4.47 10.84 -32.43
N GLY A 67 5.64 10.68 -33.07
CA GLY A 67 6.86 11.36 -32.65
C GLY A 67 6.66 12.88 -32.64
N LYS A 68 7.41 13.60 -31.79
CA LYS A 68 7.37 15.08 -31.72
C LYS A 68 7.80 15.81 -33.01
N GLY A 69 8.08 15.10 -34.10
CA GLY A 69 8.30 15.64 -35.43
C GLY A 69 7.23 15.13 -36.39
N ALA A 70 6.12 15.85 -36.51
CA ALA A 70 5.14 15.64 -37.56
C ALA A 70 5.79 15.98 -38.91
N GLY A 71 6.37 14.98 -39.58
CA GLY A 71 7.05 15.15 -40.87
C GLY A 71 8.06 14.07 -41.25
N ASP A 72 8.52 13.24 -40.29
CA ASP A 72 9.45 12.15 -40.59
C ASP A 72 8.69 10.86 -40.95
N LYS A 73 8.63 10.58 -42.26
CA LYS A 73 7.93 9.41 -42.82
C LYS A 73 8.52 8.09 -42.30
N ILE A 74 9.83 8.05 -42.05
CA ILE A 74 10.55 6.86 -41.56
C ILE A 74 10.16 6.56 -40.11
N ALA A 75 10.08 7.59 -39.26
CA ALA A 75 9.64 7.44 -37.87
C ALA A 75 8.18 6.96 -37.77
N THR A 76 7.33 7.39 -38.71
CA THR A 76 5.91 7.00 -38.77
C THR A 76 5.75 5.54 -39.20
N ASP A 77 6.49 5.09 -40.22
CA ASP A 77 6.45 3.70 -40.70
C ASP A 77 7.00 2.72 -39.64
N THR A 78 8.04 3.12 -38.91
CA THR A 78 8.62 2.31 -37.83
C THR A 78 7.64 2.14 -36.66
N ALA A 79 6.92 3.20 -36.28
CA ALA A 79 5.93 3.16 -35.22
C ALA A 79 4.71 2.30 -35.62
N ALA A 80 4.26 2.41 -36.87
CA ALA A 80 3.20 1.55 -37.41
C ALA A 80 3.62 0.06 -37.41
N ALA A 81 4.86 -0.24 -37.82
CA ALA A 81 5.39 -1.61 -37.79
C ALA A 81 5.44 -2.18 -36.37
N ALA A 82 5.81 -1.37 -35.38
CA ALA A 82 5.81 -1.77 -33.96
C ALA A 82 4.38 -2.06 -33.45
N ALA A 83 3.41 -1.21 -33.79
CA ALA A 83 2.00 -1.44 -33.46
C ALA A 83 1.47 -2.74 -34.10
N PHE A 84 1.77 -2.99 -35.38
CA PHE A 84 1.43 -4.24 -36.04
C PHE A 84 2.10 -5.46 -35.39
N ALA A 85 3.37 -5.34 -35.01
CA ALA A 85 4.07 -6.40 -34.29
C ALA A 85 3.38 -6.73 -32.96
N THR A 86 2.91 -5.72 -32.22
CA THR A 86 2.13 -5.91 -30.99
C THR A 86 0.81 -6.63 -31.25
N VAL A 87 0.08 -6.28 -32.31
CA VAL A 87 -1.19 -6.93 -32.69
C VAL A 87 -1.00 -8.41 -33.03
N VAL A 88 0.04 -8.73 -33.80
CA VAL A 88 0.35 -10.09 -34.28
C VAL A 88 1.08 -10.92 -33.21
N SER A 89 1.65 -10.27 -32.20
CA SER A 89 2.41 -10.95 -31.15
C SER A 89 1.62 -12.05 -30.44
N ARG A 90 2.32 -13.15 -30.13
CA ARG A 90 1.82 -14.22 -29.28
C ARG A 90 2.11 -13.88 -27.82
N LEU A 91 1.26 -14.37 -26.93
CA LEU A 91 1.51 -14.24 -25.50
C LEU A 91 2.81 -14.98 -25.14
N PRO A 92 3.71 -14.36 -24.38
CA PRO A 92 4.91 -15.03 -23.90
C PRO A 92 4.51 -16.17 -22.96
N ALA A 93 5.31 -17.23 -22.93
CA ALA A 93 5.14 -18.31 -21.97
C ALA A 93 5.21 -17.78 -20.53
N LEU A 94 4.34 -18.29 -19.66
CA LEU A 94 4.34 -17.93 -18.25
C LEU A 94 5.66 -18.38 -17.61
N ARG A 95 6.27 -17.47 -16.85
CA ARG A 95 7.50 -17.74 -16.08
C ARG A 95 7.24 -17.48 -14.61
N SER A 96 7.74 -18.37 -13.76
CA SER A 96 7.72 -18.14 -12.32
C SER A 96 8.49 -16.87 -11.98
N GLN A 97 7.89 -16.01 -11.15
CA GLN A 97 8.55 -14.81 -10.60
C GLN A 97 9.21 -15.09 -9.24
N LEU A 98 9.19 -16.34 -8.77
CA LEU A 98 9.85 -16.71 -7.51
C LEU A 98 11.37 -16.49 -7.58
N LEU A 99 11.96 -16.62 -8.77
CA LEU A 99 13.38 -16.34 -9.04
C LEU A 99 13.48 -15.48 -10.31
N PRO A 100 13.56 -14.15 -10.20
CA PRO A 100 13.73 -13.28 -11.36
C PRO A 100 15.06 -13.59 -12.09
N PRO A 101 15.11 -13.40 -13.41
CA PRO A 101 16.36 -13.46 -14.16
C PRO A 101 17.16 -12.19 -13.89
N GLY A 102 18.32 -12.31 -13.23
CA GLY A 102 19.28 -11.19 -13.05
C GLY A 102 19.66 -10.87 -11.62
N ASP A 103 18.94 -11.37 -10.61
CA ASP A 103 19.40 -11.28 -9.22
C ASP A 103 20.63 -12.18 -9.09
N GLY A 104 21.77 -11.58 -8.69
CA GLY A 104 22.98 -12.33 -8.39
C GLY A 104 22.65 -13.44 -7.41
N ASP A 105 23.25 -14.62 -7.56
CA ASP A 105 22.96 -15.78 -6.71
C ASP A 105 23.26 -15.52 -5.21
N ASP A 106 23.84 -14.36 -4.87
CA ASP A 106 24.22 -13.91 -3.53
C ASP A 106 23.21 -12.93 -2.86
N GLU A 107 22.23 -12.35 -3.58
CA GLU A 107 21.27 -11.41 -2.98
C GLU A 107 20.03 -12.15 -2.43
N VAL A 108 19.64 -11.85 -1.19
CA VAL A 108 18.52 -12.53 -0.52
C VAL A 108 17.21 -12.19 -1.24
N ASN A 109 16.54 -13.22 -1.75
CA ASN A 109 15.23 -13.07 -2.35
C ASN A 109 14.15 -12.94 -1.24
N GLU A 110 13.71 -11.71 -1.00
CA GLU A 110 12.67 -11.35 -0.02
C GLU A 110 11.35 -12.13 -0.22
N ALA A 111 10.97 -12.45 -1.46
CA ALA A 111 9.75 -13.22 -1.72
C ALA A 111 9.89 -14.68 -1.25
N VAL A 112 11.07 -15.28 -1.47
CA VAL A 112 11.39 -16.62 -0.96
C VAL A 112 11.49 -16.59 0.57
N ALA A 113 12.14 -15.59 1.16
CA ALA A 113 12.23 -15.45 2.61
C ALA A 113 10.85 -15.27 3.27
N GLY A 114 9.97 -14.45 2.69
CA GLY A 114 8.58 -14.31 3.15
C GLY A 114 7.79 -15.63 3.08
N LEU A 115 7.94 -16.38 1.97
CA LEU A 115 7.30 -17.69 1.82
C LEU A 115 7.81 -18.70 2.87
N VAL A 116 9.12 -18.75 3.08
CA VAL A 116 9.75 -19.65 4.07
C VAL A 116 9.25 -19.32 5.48
N LEU A 117 9.21 -18.03 5.86
CA LEU A 117 8.68 -17.61 7.15
C LEU A 117 7.21 -18.03 7.32
N GLN A 118 6.38 -17.86 6.27
CA GLN A 118 4.99 -18.28 6.28
C GLN A 118 4.85 -19.79 6.49
N CYS A 119 5.63 -20.61 5.80
CA CYS A 119 5.58 -22.07 5.95
C CYS A 119 6.07 -22.54 7.33
N ILE A 120 7.10 -21.90 7.89
CA ILE A 120 7.56 -22.17 9.26
C ILE A 120 6.49 -21.75 10.27
N ALA A 121 5.90 -20.57 10.11
CA ALA A 121 4.85 -20.07 10.99
C ALA A 121 3.57 -20.90 10.95
N ALA A 122 3.21 -21.43 9.78
CA ALA A 122 2.11 -22.37 9.62
C ALA A 122 2.43 -23.79 10.12
N GLY A 123 3.70 -24.08 10.42
CA GLY A 123 4.16 -25.40 10.88
C GLY A 123 4.26 -26.46 9.78
N THR A 124 4.25 -26.06 8.50
CA THR A 124 4.40 -26.94 7.32
C THR A 124 5.86 -27.15 6.92
N LEU A 125 6.77 -26.32 7.41
CA LEU A 125 8.20 -26.42 7.16
C LEU A 125 8.94 -26.42 8.51
N ARG A 126 9.38 -27.60 8.95
CA ARG A 126 10.11 -27.78 10.23
C ARG A 126 11.51 -28.32 10.04
N THR A 127 11.73 -29.05 8.95
CA THR A 127 12.98 -29.74 8.65
C THR A 127 13.44 -29.45 7.22
N ILE A 128 14.70 -29.77 6.95
CA ILE A 128 15.26 -29.63 5.60
C ILE A 128 14.51 -30.46 4.55
N LYS A 129 13.94 -31.60 4.96
CA LYS A 129 13.11 -32.45 4.11
C LYS A 129 11.86 -31.70 3.67
N ASP A 130 11.16 -31.08 4.62
CA ASP A 130 9.96 -30.27 4.34
C ASP A 130 10.29 -29.09 3.42
N GLY A 131 11.50 -28.52 3.57
CA GLY A 131 12.02 -27.49 2.68
C GLY A 131 12.13 -27.97 1.22
N PHE A 132 12.63 -29.19 1.00
CA PHE A 132 12.65 -29.79 -0.34
C PHE A 132 11.25 -30.08 -0.87
N ASP A 133 10.35 -30.60 -0.04
CA ASP A 133 8.96 -30.86 -0.41
C ASP A 133 8.25 -29.56 -0.84
N LEU A 134 8.50 -28.45 -0.12
CA LEU A 134 8.03 -27.11 -0.50
C LEU A 134 8.57 -26.72 -1.88
N LEU A 135 9.88 -26.82 -2.12
CA LEU A 135 10.47 -26.44 -3.40
C LEU A 135 9.86 -27.23 -4.56
N MET A 136 9.69 -28.55 -4.40
CA MET A 136 9.09 -29.44 -5.41
C MET A 136 7.65 -29.06 -5.75
N SER A 137 6.90 -28.47 -4.82
CA SER A 137 5.53 -28.00 -5.04
C SER A 137 5.42 -26.69 -5.82
N THR A 138 6.53 -25.99 -6.07
CA THR A 138 6.51 -24.68 -6.74
C THR A 138 6.48 -24.78 -8.27
N PHE A 139 5.82 -23.83 -8.94
CA PHE A 139 5.89 -23.71 -10.41
C PHE A 139 7.32 -23.50 -10.91
N ALA A 140 8.20 -22.89 -10.10
CA ALA A 140 9.60 -22.70 -10.43
C ALA A 140 10.37 -24.02 -10.60
N TRP A 141 9.98 -25.07 -9.89
CA TRP A 141 10.64 -26.39 -9.94
C TRP A 141 10.45 -27.13 -11.27
N SER A 142 9.41 -26.77 -12.02
CA SER A 142 9.11 -27.33 -13.35
C SER A 142 10.25 -27.10 -14.36
N VAL A 143 11.07 -26.08 -14.14
CA VAL A 143 12.21 -25.73 -15.00
C VAL A 143 13.51 -26.30 -14.40
N PRO A 144 14.18 -27.28 -15.04
CA PRO A 144 15.36 -27.94 -14.47
C PRO A 144 16.52 -26.99 -14.11
N SER A 145 16.74 -25.94 -14.90
CA SER A 145 17.80 -24.96 -14.65
C SER A 145 17.57 -24.09 -13.40
N HIS A 146 16.34 -24.05 -12.87
CA HIS A 146 16.02 -23.29 -11.66
C HIS A 146 16.25 -24.09 -10.36
N ARG A 147 16.33 -25.41 -10.41
CA ARG A 147 16.40 -26.26 -9.19
C ARG A 147 17.61 -25.95 -8.29
N PRO A 148 18.83 -25.75 -8.82
CA PRO A 148 19.97 -25.36 -7.99
C PRO A 148 19.77 -23.99 -7.34
N ARG A 149 19.28 -23.01 -8.12
CA ARG A 149 18.99 -21.64 -7.65
C ARG A 149 17.91 -21.62 -6.57
N LEU A 150 16.87 -22.45 -6.69
CA LEU A 150 15.83 -22.60 -5.67
C LEU A 150 16.39 -23.15 -4.35
N THR A 151 17.29 -24.11 -4.44
CA THR A 151 17.92 -24.72 -3.26
C THR A 151 18.86 -23.72 -2.57
N ALA A 152 19.62 -22.93 -3.34
CA ALA A 152 20.43 -21.83 -2.82
C ALA A 152 19.57 -20.74 -2.16
N ALA A 153 18.50 -20.31 -2.83
CA ALA A 153 17.58 -19.30 -2.30
C ALA A 153 16.89 -19.74 -1.01
N LEU A 154 16.50 -21.02 -0.88
CA LEU A 154 15.94 -21.55 0.38
C LEU A 154 16.95 -21.46 1.53
N LYS A 155 18.21 -21.80 1.29
CA LYS A 155 19.27 -21.72 2.31
C LYS A 155 19.53 -20.26 2.70
N ALA A 156 19.71 -19.39 1.72
CA ALA A 156 19.90 -17.96 1.95
C ALA A 156 18.72 -17.34 2.72
N ALA A 157 17.48 -17.74 2.40
CA ALA A 157 16.29 -17.32 3.13
C ALA A 157 16.28 -17.78 4.60
N LEU A 158 16.62 -19.04 4.87
CA LEU A 158 16.70 -19.56 6.24
C LEU A 158 17.77 -18.86 7.07
N GLU A 159 18.95 -18.63 6.49
CA GLU A 159 20.04 -17.88 7.12
C GLU A 159 19.64 -16.44 7.39
N HIS A 160 19.05 -15.76 6.40
CA HIS A 160 18.56 -14.40 6.55
C HIS A 160 17.49 -14.26 7.64
N LEU A 161 16.51 -15.17 7.69
CA LEU A 161 15.46 -15.15 8.72
C LEU A 161 16.00 -15.41 10.12
N ARG A 162 17.05 -16.22 10.25
CA ARG A 162 17.76 -16.43 11.51
C ARG A 162 18.52 -15.17 11.93
N ASP A 163 19.20 -14.50 11.00
CA ASP A 163 19.94 -13.27 11.27
C ASP A 163 19.01 -12.11 11.67
N LEU A 164 17.81 -12.07 11.09
CA LEU A 164 16.73 -11.18 11.51
C LEU A 164 16.09 -11.57 12.86
N GLY A 165 16.43 -12.71 13.44
CA GLY A 165 15.83 -13.23 14.68
C GLY A 165 14.35 -13.63 14.54
N HIS A 166 13.90 -13.96 13.32
CA HIS A 166 12.51 -14.34 13.04
C HIS A 166 12.29 -15.85 13.09
N VAL A 167 13.35 -16.64 12.95
CA VAL A 167 13.34 -18.11 13.03
C VAL A 167 14.41 -18.57 14.01
N GLU A 168 14.07 -19.57 14.82
CA GLU A 168 14.96 -20.24 15.76
C GLU A 168 14.96 -21.75 15.55
N THR A 169 16.03 -22.41 16.01
CA THR A 169 16.13 -23.88 16.02
C THR A 169 15.67 -24.40 17.38
N ARG A 170 14.56 -25.12 17.40
CA ARG A 170 14.03 -25.81 18.56
C ARG A 170 14.46 -27.27 18.55
N TRP A 171 14.92 -27.76 19.70
CA TRP A 171 15.23 -29.17 19.89
C TRP A 171 14.01 -29.89 20.44
N VAL A 172 13.53 -30.89 19.71
CA VAL A 172 12.40 -31.72 20.12
C VAL A 172 12.91 -33.12 20.42
N ASP A 173 12.54 -33.65 21.58
CA ASP A 173 12.84 -35.05 21.91
C ASP A 173 12.06 -35.96 20.96
N LYS A 174 12.73 -36.97 20.40
CA LYS A 174 12.01 -38.00 19.65
C LYS A 174 10.93 -38.60 20.54
N ASN A 175 9.68 -38.53 20.09
CA ASN A 175 8.62 -39.33 20.68
C ASN A 175 9.13 -40.77 20.76
N PRO A 176 9.02 -41.46 21.91
CA PRO A 176 9.38 -42.87 22.00
C PRO A 176 8.46 -43.65 21.06
N GLY A 177 8.96 -43.91 19.85
CA GLY A 177 8.23 -44.60 18.81
C GLY A 177 8.14 -46.08 19.16
N GLY A 178 7.07 -46.47 19.84
CA GLY A 178 6.74 -47.87 20.12
C GLY A 178 7.71 -48.59 21.08
N PRO A 179 7.31 -49.76 21.58
CA PRO A 179 8.13 -50.52 22.52
C PRO A 179 9.34 -51.11 21.79
N GLY A 180 10.54 -50.56 22.03
CA GLY A 180 11.81 -51.15 21.57
C GLY A 180 12.91 -50.19 21.11
N THR A 181 12.67 -48.88 20.99
CA THR A 181 13.71 -47.94 20.53
C THR A 181 14.41 -47.23 21.69
N THR A 182 15.60 -47.69 22.06
CA THR A 182 16.51 -47.08 23.06
C THR A 182 17.42 -46.01 22.45
N ARG A 183 16.87 -45.10 21.65
CA ARG A 183 17.62 -43.93 21.14
C ARG A 183 16.89 -42.64 21.48
N SER A 184 17.28 -42.03 22.60
CA SER A 184 16.96 -40.64 22.95
C SER A 184 17.73 -39.69 22.01
N GLY A 185 17.28 -39.60 20.76
CA GLY A 185 17.75 -38.56 19.83
C GLY A 185 16.90 -37.31 20.00
N ARG A 186 17.52 -36.13 20.01
CA ARG A 186 16.83 -34.86 19.79
C ARG A 186 16.87 -34.54 18.31
N ASP A 187 15.72 -34.22 17.72
CA ASP A 187 15.65 -33.69 16.36
C ASP A 187 15.60 -32.15 16.42
N ALA A 188 16.32 -31.51 15.50
CA ALA A 188 16.30 -30.07 15.34
C ALA A 188 15.16 -29.69 14.39
N GLU A 189 14.22 -28.89 14.88
CA GLU A 189 13.11 -28.34 14.11
C GLU A 189 13.22 -26.82 14.06
N TRP A 190 12.87 -26.22 12.92
CA TRP A 190 12.73 -24.78 12.79
C TRP A 190 11.39 -24.32 13.33
N ALA A 191 11.41 -23.26 14.14
CA ALA A 191 10.23 -22.64 14.72
C ALA A 191 10.29 -21.12 14.55
N PRO A 192 9.15 -20.43 14.40
CA PRO A 192 9.13 -18.98 14.36
C PRO A 192 9.35 -18.41 15.76
N THR A 193 10.08 -17.31 15.88
CA THR A 193 10.14 -16.53 17.12
C THR A 193 8.84 -15.73 17.32
N LEU A 194 8.69 -15.01 18.44
CA LEU A 194 7.56 -14.07 18.61
C LEU A 194 7.55 -12.98 17.53
N ALA A 195 8.71 -12.41 17.21
CA ALA A 195 8.85 -11.44 16.12
C ALA A 195 8.51 -12.08 14.77
N GLY A 196 8.96 -13.32 14.52
CA GLY A 196 8.61 -14.07 13.32
C GLY A 196 7.11 -14.31 13.16
N ARG A 197 6.43 -14.72 14.24
CA ARG A 197 4.97 -14.91 14.26
C ARG A 197 4.24 -13.58 14.03
N ALA A 198 4.64 -12.52 14.71
CA ALA A 198 4.05 -11.19 14.56
C ALA A 198 4.20 -10.64 13.14
N SER A 199 5.40 -10.78 12.55
CA SER A 199 5.68 -10.42 11.17
C SER A 199 4.80 -11.20 10.19
N HIS A 200 4.67 -12.52 10.36
CA HIS A 200 3.77 -13.33 9.55
C HIS A 200 2.29 -12.91 9.70
N ARG A 201 1.82 -12.71 10.94
CA ARG A 201 0.43 -12.37 11.26
C ARG A 201 0.00 -11.01 10.69
N SER A 202 0.95 -10.11 10.46
CA SER A 202 0.70 -8.81 9.83
C SER A 202 0.25 -8.90 8.37
N ALA A 203 0.52 -10.01 7.67
CA ALA A 203 0.29 -10.17 6.23
C ALA A 203 0.98 -9.10 5.35
N LEU A 204 2.05 -8.47 5.87
CA LEU A 204 2.91 -7.56 5.12
C LEU A 204 4.05 -8.33 4.44
N PRO A 205 4.61 -7.79 3.34
CA PRO A 205 5.90 -8.24 2.81
C PRO A 205 6.97 -8.23 3.89
N LEU A 206 7.90 -9.20 3.87
CA LEU A 206 8.86 -9.45 4.96
C LEU A 206 9.65 -8.19 5.34
N SER A 207 10.32 -7.55 4.40
CA SER A 207 11.06 -6.30 4.62
C SER A 207 10.23 -5.21 5.34
N HIS A 208 8.97 -5.04 4.94
CA HIS A 208 8.07 -4.09 5.58
C HIS A 208 7.64 -4.57 6.97
N ALA A 209 7.33 -5.86 7.14
CA ALA A 209 6.95 -6.43 8.43
C ALA A 209 8.08 -6.24 9.46
N VAL A 210 9.33 -6.52 9.07
CA VAL A 210 10.52 -6.33 9.91
C VAL A 210 10.68 -4.86 10.31
N ALA A 211 10.59 -3.94 9.33
CA ALA A 211 10.73 -2.51 9.60
C ALA A 211 9.61 -1.98 10.51
N LEU A 212 8.36 -2.40 10.30
CA LEU A 212 7.24 -2.03 11.13
C LEU A 212 7.36 -2.60 12.54
N HIS A 213 7.74 -3.88 12.68
CA HIS A 213 7.95 -4.50 13.98
C HIS A 213 9.01 -3.74 14.79
N ARG A 214 10.11 -3.31 14.15
CA ARG A 214 11.15 -2.49 14.79
C ARG A 214 10.62 -1.13 15.22
N ASP A 215 9.89 -0.43 14.37
CA ASP A 215 9.31 0.88 14.69
C ASP A 215 8.33 0.76 15.87
N LEU A 216 7.44 -0.25 15.86
CA LEU A 216 6.50 -0.51 16.96
C LEU A 216 7.21 -0.91 18.26
N GLN A 217 8.28 -1.71 18.17
CA GLN A 217 9.10 -2.08 19.32
C GLN A 217 9.78 -0.86 19.95
N SER A 218 10.27 0.09 19.14
CA SER A 218 10.81 1.36 19.63
C SER A 218 9.74 2.17 20.34
N VAL A 219 8.51 2.25 19.80
CA VAL A 219 7.39 2.94 20.47
C VAL A 219 7.03 2.31 21.81
N VAL A 220 7.05 0.98 21.91
CA VAL A 220 6.77 0.28 23.19
C VAL A 220 7.87 0.54 24.22
N ARG A 221 9.12 0.70 23.78
CA ARG A 221 10.28 0.93 24.68
C ARG A 221 10.44 2.39 25.09
N GLU A 222 10.27 3.31 24.15
CA GLU A 222 10.55 4.74 24.30
C GLU A 222 9.29 5.56 24.59
N GLY A 223 8.12 4.97 24.34
CA GLY A 223 6.82 5.59 24.53
C GLY A 223 6.27 6.26 23.27
N LEU A 224 4.94 6.39 23.24
CA LEU A 224 4.25 7.10 22.17
C LEU A 224 4.32 8.61 22.41
N LEU A 225 4.93 9.33 21.47
CA LEU A 225 4.99 10.79 21.47
C LEU A 225 3.59 11.43 21.23
N LEU A 226 2.89 11.75 22.31
CA LEU A 226 1.60 12.45 22.30
C LEU A 226 1.72 13.96 22.56
N HIS A 227 2.73 14.37 23.31
CA HIS A 227 2.97 15.76 23.70
C HIS A 227 4.43 16.14 23.47
N SER A 228 4.67 17.42 23.21
CA SER A 228 6.00 18.00 23.18
C SER A 228 6.60 17.96 24.59
N PRO A 229 7.78 17.36 24.76
CA PRO A 229 8.51 17.42 26.03
C PRO A 229 9.05 18.82 26.32
N SER A 230 9.20 19.64 25.27
CA SER A 230 9.74 20.99 25.34
C SER A 230 8.67 22.00 25.71
N VAL A 231 7.43 21.78 25.28
CA VAL A 231 6.27 22.67 25.45
C VAL A 231 5.04 21.84 25.84
N PRO A 232 4.69 21.76 27.14
CA PRO A 232 3.63 20.86 27.63
C PRO A 232 2.25 21.05 26.99
N GLU A 233 1.91 22.28 26.59
CA GLU A 233 0.63 22.61 25.95
C GLU A 233 0.54 22.11 24.49
N ARG A 234 1.67 21.76 23.88
CA ARG A 234 1.73 21.33 22.49
C ARG A 234 1.53 19.82 22.39
N THR A 235 0.40 19.42 21.83
CA THR A 235 0.13 18.03 21.48
C THR A 235 0.60 17.71 20.05
N PHE A 236 1.19 16.53 19.86
CA PHE A 236 1.39 15.94 18.54
C PHE A 236 0.14 15.20 18.04
N GLY A 237 -0.88 15.10 18.89
CA GLY A 237 -2.12 14.38 18.63
C GLY A 237 -1.84 12.96 18.19
N ARG A 238 -2.34 12.61 17.00
CA ARG A 238 -2.23 11.28 16.40
C ARG A 238 -1.10 11.18 15.38
N LEU A 239 -0.32 12.25 15.18
CA LEU A 239 0.64 12.34 14.08
C LEU A 239 1.70 11.23 14.14
N HIS A 240 2.14 10.86 15.34
CA HIS A 240 3.07 9.73 15.50
C HIS A 240 2.42 8.39 15.13
N LEU A 241 1.17 8.13 15.53
CA LEU A 241 0.47 6.90 15.13
C LEU A 241 0.24 6.86 13.60
N LEU A 242 -0.11 8.00 12.99
CA LEU A 242 -0.22 8.13 11.55
C LEU A 242 1.12 7.84 10.86
N PHE A 243 2.23 8.37 11.39
CA PHE A 243 3.58 8.11 10.87
C PHE A 243 3.94 6.61 10.85
N LEU A 244 3.51 5.85 11.85
CA LEU A 244 3.72 4.39 11.89
C LEU A 244 2.91 3.66 10.79
N CYS A 245 1.75 4.20 10.41
CA CYS A 245 0.81 3.53 9.52
C CYS A 245 0.89 3.99 8.05
N VAL A 246 1.44 5.17 7.76
CA VAL A 246 1.56 5.62 6.37
C VAL A 246 2.56 4.76 5.57
N PRO A 247 2.32 4.55 4.25
CA PRO A 247 3.23 3.79 3.40
C PRO A 247 4.65 4.39 3.39
N ARG A 248 5.67 3.51 3.49
CA ARG A 248 7.09 3.91 3.55
C ARG A 248 7.65 4.40 2.21
N GLY A 249 6.98 4.11 1.09
CA GLY A 249 7.43 4.49 -0.26
C GLY A 249 8.39 3.48 -0.90
N GLY A 250 8.55 3.57 -2.23
CA GLY A 250 9.18 2.55 -3.07
C GLY A 250 10.71 2.44 -3.03
N ALA A 251 11.40 3.19 -2.15
CA ALA A 251 12.86 3.10 -2.04
C ALA A 251 13.35 1.76 -1.46
N ALA A 252 12.47 1.00 -0.80
CA ALA A 252 12.77 -0.29 -0.18
C ALA A 252 12.07 -1.48 -0.86
N GLY A 253 11.78 -1.39 -2.17
CA GLY A 253 11.35 -2.54 -2.99
C GLY A 253 10.23 -3.39 -2.39
N GLY A 254 8.97 -3.02 -2.66
CA GLY A 254 7.82 -3.91 -2.39
C GLY A 254 6.91 -3.54 -1.22
N GLY A 255 6.97 -2.31 -0.69
CA GLY A 255 6.00 -1.83 0.29
C GLY A 255 4.54 -1.84 -0.23
N ARG A 256 3.57 -2.12 0.65
CA ARG A 256 2.14 -2.01 0.34
C ARG A 256 1.71 -0.53 0.37
N GLY A 257 1.15 -0.08 -0.73
CA GLY A 257 0.66 1.30 -0.91
C GLY A 257 1.71 2.25 -1.46
N ARG A 258 1.27 3.31 -2.13
CA ARG A 258 2.14 4.32 -2.73
C ARG A 258 2.15 5.56 -1.85
N ASN A 259 3.33 6.02 -1.45
CA ASN A 259 3.45 7.31 -0.77
C ASN A 259 3.49 8.43 -1.84
N PRO A 260 2.55 9.39 -1.85
CA PRO A 260 2.55 10.47 -2.83
C PRO A 260 3.68 11.49 -2.63
N PHE A 261 4.37 11.45 -1.49
CA PHE A 261 5.43 12.37 -1.09
C PHE A 261 6.84 11.79 -1.24
N GLU A 262 7.05 10.77 -2.09
CA GLU A 262 8.39 10.20 -2.37
C GLU A 262 9.40 11.26 -2.89
N ARG A 263 8.87 12.30 -3.55
CA ARG A 263 9.64 13.45 -4.03
C ARG A 263 9.05 14.70 -3.42
N LEU A 264 9.81 15.31 -2.52
CA LEU A 264 9.45 16.54 -1.83
C LEU A 264 10.09 17.74 -2.53
N ARG A 265 9.35 18.85 -2.63
CA ARG A 265 9.91 20.19 -2.81
C ARG A 265 10.45 20.63 -1.46
N TRP A 266 11.77 20.56 -1.30
CA TRP A 266 12.43 20.67 0.01
C TRP A 266 12.29 22.06 0.63
N ASP A 267 12.18 23.10 -0.19
CA ASP A 267 11.93 24.48 0.19
C ASP A 267 10.55 24.63 0.84
N GLU A 268 9.51 24.16 0.15
CA GLU A 268 8.14 24.18 0.67
C GLU A 268 8.00 23.29 1.91
N TRP A 269 8.59 22.09 1.87
CA TRP A 269 8.58 21.16 3.00
C TRP A 269 9.29 21.71 4.22
N TYR A 270 10.47 22.32 4.05
CA TYR A 270 11.17 22.99 5.15
C TYR A 270 10.32 24.13 5.72
N GLY A 271 9.64 24.91 4.87
CA GLY A 271 8.69 25.92 5.30
C GLY A 271 7.52 25.36 6.12
N VAL A 272 7.07 24.12 5.86
CA VAL A 272 6.08 23.43 6.71
C VAL A 272 6.67 23.05 8.07
N LEU A 273 7.88 22.48 8.10
CA LEU A 273 8.56 22.08 9.35
C LEU A 273 8.90 23.27 10.26
N ASP A 274 9.15 24.43 9.67
CA ASP A 274 9.47 25.67 10.37
C ASP A 274 8.21 26.37 10.91
N ARG A 275 7.18 26.53 10.06
CA ARG A 275 5.89 27.13 10.46
C ARG A 275 5.10 26.27 11.43
N ASN A 276 5.05 24.96 11.20
CA ASN A 276 4.36 24.02 12.08
C ASN A 276 5.37 23.37 13.03
N GLN A 277 5.54 24.02 14.18
CA GLN A 277 6.54 23.58 15.15
C GLN A 277 6.25 22.18 15.72
N ALA A 278 4.99 21.71 15.74
CA ALA A 278 4.64 20.37 16.19
C ALA A 278 5.13 19.30 15.21
N ILE A 279 4.88 19.49 13.91
CA ILE A 279 5.39 18.58 12.86
C ILE A 279 6.92 18.57 12.88
N GLY A 280 7.56 19.74 12.96
CA GLY A 280 9.02 19.82 12.94
C GLY A 280 9.69 19.21 14.17
N GLU A 281 9.14 19.43 15.38
CA GLU A 281 9.68 18.81 16.60
C GLU A 281 9.49 17.29 16.61
N LEU A 282 8.32 16.80 16.18
CA LEU A 282 8.11 15.36 16.03
C LEU A 282 9.07 14.79 14.97
N GLY A 283 9.27 15.50 13.86
CA GLY A 283 10.19 15.11 12.79
C GLY A 283 11.62 14.96 13.27
N ASP A 284 12.11 15.90 14.08
CA ASP A 284 13.46 15.85 14.66
C ASP A 284 13.66 14.58 15.52
N ARG A 285 12.61 14.07 16.17
CA ARG A 285 12.64 12.83 16.97
C ARG A 285 12.51 11.56 16.14
N LEU A 286 11.78 11.62 15.02
CA LEU A 286 11.52 10.48 14.12
C LEU A 286 12.56 10.34 13.00
N GLY A 287 13.65 11.11 13.04
CA GLY A 287 14.73 11.09 12.04
C GLY A 287 14.45 11.91 10.77
N ALA A 288 13.36 12.68 10.75
CA ALA A 288 13.04 13.65 9.70
C ALA A 288 13.51 15.05 10.12
N THR A 289 14.81 15.21 10.32
CA THR A 289 15.39 16.40 10.97
C THR A 289 15.31 17.67 10.12
N ARG A 290 15.07 18.82 10.75
CA ARG A 290 15.10 20.13 10.06
C ARG A 290 16.46 20.44 9.44
N ALA A 291 17.54 20.01 10.07
CA ALA A 291 18.90 20.18 9.57
C ALA A 291 19.13 19.42 8.25
N PHE A 292 18.59 18.21 8.13
CA PHE A 292 18.62 17.45 6.88
C PHE A 292 17.80 18.13 5.79
N ALA A 293 16.57 18.55 6.09
CA ALA A 293 15.72 19.28 5.14
C ALA A 293 16.41 20.54 4.61
N MET A 294 17.00 21.37 5.49
CA MET A 294 17.75 22.57 5.09
C MET A 294 18.97 22.26 4.21
N ARG A 295 19.66 21.14 4.49
CA ARG A 295 20.76 20.67 3.64
C ARG A 295 20.27 20.29 2.25
N MET A 296 19.10 19.66 2.15
CA MET A 296 18.50 19.29 0.87
C MET A 296 18.05 20.50 0.05
N VAL A 297 17.57 21.58 0.71
CA VAL A 297 17.28 22.86 0.05
C VAL A 297 18.54 23.45 -0.60
N ARG A 298 19.67 23.42 0.10
CA ARG A 298 20.94 24.01 -0.39
C ARG A 298 21.67 23.15 -1.42
N ALA A 299 21.74 21.84 -1.19
CA ALA A 299 22.61 20.94 -1.94
C ALA A 299 21.95 20.33 -3.19
N GLY A 300 20.61 20.33 -3.28
CA GLY A 300 19.88 19.89 -4.46
C GLY A 300 20.20 18.47 -4.95
N ARG A 301 19.40 17.48 -4.51
CA ARG A 301 19.40 16.06 -4.93
C ARG A 301 20.69 15.28 -4.58
N GLY A 302 20.55 13.95 -4.43
CA GLY A 302 21.69 13.02 -4.25
C GLY A 302 21.60 12.05 -3.07
N HIS A 303 20.69 12.26 -2.11
CA HIS A 303 20.56 11.38 -0.95
C HIS A 303 19.36 10.43 -1.10
N ARG A 304 19.65 9.12 -1.05
CA ARG A 304 18.69 8.02 -0.80
C ARG A 304 19.06 7.44 0.55
N GLY A 305 18.06 7.15 1.39
CA GLY A 305 18.31 6.61 2.73
C GLY A 305 17.14 6.82 3.69
N ALA A 306 17.32 6.33 4.93
CA ALA A 306 16.29 6.31 5.97
C ALA A 306 15.76 7.71 6.35
N GLU A 307 16.60 8.76 6.36
CA GLU A 307 16.16 10.13 6.67
C GLU A 307 15.19 10.68 5.62
N ARG A 308 15.44 10.41 4.33
CA ARG A 308 14.55 10.84 3.25
C ARG A 308 13.21 10.11 3.30
N GLU A 309 13.25 8.82 3.62
CA GLU A 309 12.05 8.02 3.87
C GLU A 309 11.25 8.59 5.05
N ALA A 310 11.92 8.94 6.16
CA ALA A 310 11.29 9.55 7.31
C ALA A 310 10.59 10.88 6.94
N HIS A 311 11.22 11.75 6.15
CA HIS A 311 10.55 12.96 5.66
C HIS A 311 9.33 12.67 4.78
N SER A 312 9.43 11.70 3.86
CA SER A 312 8.29 11.29 3.02
C SER A 312 7.13 10.74 3.83
N ARG A 313 7.42 9.95 4.88
CA ARG A 313 6.41 9.42 5.81
C ARG A 313 5.80 10.54 6.65
N LEU A 314 6.61 11.47 7.16
CA LEU A 314 6.11 12.58 7.97
C LEU A 314 5.18 13.51 7.18
N ALA A 315 5.53 13.83 5.92
CA ALA A 315 4.66 14.59 5.04
C ALA A 315 3.32 13.87 4.78
N ALA A 316 3.37 12.56 4.51
CA ALA A 316 2.17 11.74 4.33
C ALA A 316 1.28 11.70 5.59
N ALA A 317 1.90 11.56 6.76
CA ALA A 317 1.19 11.52 8.04
C ALA A 317 0.53 12.87 8.36
N ALA A 318 1.21 13.98 8.07
CA ALA A 318 0.66 15.33 8.26
C ALA A 318 -0.52 15.59 7.32
N ALA A 319 -0.39 15.24 6.04
CA ALA A 319 -1.48 15.37 5.08
C ALA A 319 -2.70 14.52 5.47
N LEU A 320 -2.47 13.30 5.96
CA LEU A 320 -3.54 12.43 6.43
C LEU A 320 -4.19 12.95 7.73
N GLY A 321 -3.41 13.60 8.59
CA GLY A 321 -3.92 14.31 9.77
C GLY A 321 -4.92 15.39 9.38
N ASP A 322 -4.59 16.22 8.39
CA ASP A 322 -5.51 17.25 7.86
C ASP A 322 -6.78 16.63 7.26
N VAL A 323 -6.68 15.48 6.59
CA VAL A 323 -7.86 14.76 6.04
C VAL A 323 -8.79 14.28 7.16
N ILE A 324 -8.24 13.69 8.22
CA ILE A 324 -9.04 13.21 9.36
C ILE A 324 -9.70 14.37 10.09
N GLU A 325 -8.94 15.42 10.40
CA GLU A 325 -9.47 16.66 10.99
C GLU A 325 -10.54 17.30 10.09
N GLY A 326 -10.34 17.23 8.77
CA GLY A 326 -11.19 17.75 7.70
C GLY A 326 -11.63 19.19 7.92
N ARG A 327 -10.63 20.03 8.13
CA ARG A 327 -10.77 21.50 8.18
C ARG A 327 -11.12 22.11 6.82
N ALA A 328 -10.88 21.39 5.72
CA ALA A 328 -11.18 21.81 4.35
C ALA A 328 -11.67 20.62 3.50
N CYS A 329 -12.16 20.89 2.28
CA CYS A 329 -12.58 19.83 1.38
C CYS A 329 -11.38 19.06 0.82
N ALA A 330 -11.61 17.86 0.29
CA ALA A 330 -10.53 17.01 -0.21
C ALA A 330 -9.77 17.63 -1.40
N ALA A 331 -10.41 18.51 -2.18
CA ALA A 331 -9.77 19.22 -3.29
C ALA A 331 -8.81 20.31 -2.79
N ASP A 332 -9.25 21.14 -1.84
CA ASP A 332 -8.41 22.19 -1.25
C ASP A 332 -7.20 21.61 -0.51
N LEU A 333 -7.42 20.52 0.24
CA LEU A 333 -6.32 19.80 0.89
C LEU A 333 -5.34 19.23 -0.13
N ALA A 334 -5.85 18.67 -1.23
CA ALA A 334 -5.00 18.15 -2.29
C ALA A 334 -4.15 19.25 -2.92
N GLU A 335 -4.74 20.42 -3.22
CA GLU A 335 -4.03 21.58 -3.75
C GLU A 335 -2.94 22.09 -2.79
N ALA A 336 -3.28 22.25 -1.51
CA ALA A 336 -2.33 22.70 -0.48
C ALA A 336 -1.12 21.77 -0.36
N TRP A 337 -1.35 20.45 -0.34
CA TRP A 337 -0.30 19.46 -0.23
C TRP A 337 0.45 19.19 -1.55
N ASN A 338 -0.12 19.60 -2.69
CA ASN A 338 0.53 19.51 -3.99
C ASN A 338 1.76 20.43 -4.07
N LEU A 339 1.75 21.56 -3.37
CA LEU A 339 2.90 22.48 -3.26
C LEU A 339 4.14 21.78 -2.67
N VAL A 340 3.93 20.85 -1.74
CA VAL A 340 5.01 20.14 -1.05
C VAL A 340 5.58 18.98 -1.90
N SER A 341 4.84 18.53 -2.92
CA SER A 341 5.24 17.42 -3.78
C SER A 341 5.94 17.89 -5.07
N ASP A 342 7.12 17.30 -5.35
CA ASP A 342 7.82 17.39 -6.64
C ASP A 342 7.49 16.17 -7.54
N GLY A 343 6.44 15.43 -7.16
CA GLY A 343 6.00 14.19 -7.78
C GLY A 343 4.85 14.38 -8.77
N ALA A 344 4.11 13.29 -8.99
CA ALA A 344 2.83 13.37 -9.70
C ALA A 344 1.84 14.20 -8.88
N GLU A 345 0.95 14.89 -9.59
CA GLU A 345 -0.08 15.74 -8.99
C GLU A 345 -0.89 14.98 -7.92
N ILE A 346 -0.98 15.60 -6.74
CA ILE A 346 -1.79 15.08 -5.65
C ILE A 346 -3.21 15.61 -5.87
N GLY A 347 -4.11 14.74 -6.34
CA GLY A 347 -5.54 15.01 -6.38
C GLY A 347 -6.27 14.38 -5.18
N ALA A 348 -7.56 14.71 -5.02
CA ALA A 348 -8.41 14.16 -3.95
C ALA A 348 -8.41 12.61 -3.92
N GLY A 349 -8.42 11.95 -5.08
CA GLY A 349 -8.34 10.50 -5.17
C GLY A 349 -7.00 9.91 -4.67
N THR A 350 -5.91 10.67 -4.77
CA THR A 350 -4.60 10.28 -4.24
C THR A 350 -4.60 10.31 -2.71
N LEU A 351 -5.19 11.34 -2.10
CA LEU A 351 -5.36 11.43 -0.65
C LEU A 351 -6.31 10.35 -0.11
N GLN A 352 -7.41 10.08 -0.82
CA GLN A 352 -8.32 8.98 -0.48
C GLN A 352 -7.61 7.62 -0.53
N ARG A 353 -6.73 7.40 -1.52
CA ARG A 353 -5.94 6.17 -1.60
C ARG A 353 -4.91 6.09 -0.47
N LEU A 354 -4.23 7.20 -0.15
CA LEU A 354 -3.30 7.25 0.98
C LEU A 354 -4.01 6.90 2.30
N GLN A 355 -5.21 7.44 2.52
CA GLN A 355 -6.05 7.11 3.67
C GLN A 355 -6.42 5.62 3.72
N ALA A 356 -6.87 5.04 2.60
CA ALA A 356 -7.20 3.61 2.54
C ALA A 356 -5.98 2.71 2.78
N ASP A 357 -4.82 3.06 2.22
CA ASP A 357 -3.57 2.33 2.42
C ASP A 357 -3.12 2.43 3.90
N ALA A 358 -3.21 3.62 4.51
CA ALA A 358 -2.90 3.82 5.92
C ALA A 358 -3.88 3.08 6.85
N CYS A 359 -5.17 3.03 6.50
CA CYS A 359 -6.18 2.26 7.22
C CYS A 359 -5.82 0.77 7.29
N ALA A 360 -5.44 0.21 6.13
CA ALA A 360 -5.02 -1.18 6.05
C ALA A 360 -3.72 -1.43 6.84
N ASN A 361 -2.75 -0.52 6.74
CA ASN A 361 -1.50 -0.60 7.51
C ASN A 361 -1.75 -0.51 9.02
N ALA A 362 -2.66 0.34 9.49
CA ALA A 362 -3.05 0.41 10.90
C ALA A 362 -3.64 -0.92 11.38
N ALA A 363 -4.51 -1.56 10.60
CA ALA A 363 -5.06 -2.87 10.93
C ALA A 363 -3.97 -3.97 11.00
N MET A 364 -3.03 -3.97 10.04
CA MET A 364 -1.91 -4.91 10.01
C MET A 364 -0.95 -4.68 11.19
N ALA A 365 -0.67 -3.42 11.53
CA ALA A 365 0.13 -3.03 12.69
C ALA A 365 -0.55 -3.44 14.01
N ALA A 366 -1.88 -3.35 14.09
CA ALA A 366 -2.65 -3.82 15.25
C ALA A 366 -2.55 -5.34 15.42
N ASN A 367 -2.68 -6.11 14.33
CA ASN A 367 -2.51 -7.56 14.35
C ASN A 367 -1.09 -7.97 14.78
N MET A 368 -0.07 -7.30 14.25
CA MET A 368 1.33 -7.50 14.64
C MET A 368 1.54 -7.20 16.11
N SER A 369 1.05 -6.04 16.59
CA SER A 369 1.16 -5.63 18.00
C SER A 369 0.51 -6.64 18.93
N ARG A 370 -0.68 -7.16 18.58
CA ARG A 370 -1.39 -8.17 19.36
C ARG A 370 -0.61 -9.48 19.45
N GLU A 371 -0.09 -9.96 18.33
CA GLU A 371 0.74 -11.18 18.30
C GLU A 371 2.06 -11.02 19.07
N ALA A 372 2.62 -9.81 19.10
CA ALA A 372 3.81 -9.45 19.88
C ALA A 372 3.53 -9.22 21.38
N GLY A 373 2.26 -9.25 21.82
CA GLY A 373 1.86 -8.99 23.21
C GLY A 373 1.80 -7.50 23.59
N TRP A 374 1.69 -6.59 22.61
CA TRP A 374 1.59 -5.15 22.81
C TRP A 374 0.12 -4.67 22.75
N ASP A 375 -0.72 -5.19 23.67
CA ASP A 375 -2.18 -5.02 23.61
C ASP A 375 -2.67 -3.56 23.65
N ALA A 376 -2.00 -2.71 24.45
CA ALA A 376 -2.34 -1.29 24.52
C ALA A 376 -2.10 -0.58 23.18
N LEU A 377 -0.96 -0.86 22.53
CA LEU A 377 -0.65 -0.32 21.22
C LEU A 377 -1.57 -0.89 20.13
N ALA A 378 -1.89 -2.19 20.20
CA ALA A 378 -2.84 -2.83 19.30
C ALA A 378 -4.21 -2.15 19.36
N THR A 379 -4.69 -1.81 20.55
CA THR A 379 -5.98 -1.11 20.76
C THR A 379 -5.98 0.28 20.13
N LEU A 380 -4.89 1.04 20.29
CA LEU A 380 -4.75 2.37 19.68
C LEU A 380 -4.73 2.29 18.15
N LEU A 381 -3.99 1.34 17.59
CA LEU A 381 -3.88 1.14 16.14
C LEU A 381 -5.20 0.65 15.53
N GLU A 382 -5.95 -0.22 16.22
CA GLU A 382 -7.28 -0.65 15.79
C GLU A 382 -8.27 0.53 15.80
N GLY A 383 -8.23 1.38 16.83
CA GLY A 383 -9.01 2.62 16.88
C GLY A 383 -8.69 3.55 15.70
N LEU A 384 -7.40 3.76 15.42
CA LEU A 384 -6.96 4.57 14.28
C LEU A 384 -7.43 3.98 12.94
N SER A 385 -7.39 2.65 12.78
CA SER A 385 -7.87 1.98 11.57
C SER A 385 -9.35 2.28 11.31
N LYS A 386 -10.20 2.17 12.35
CA LYS A 386 -11.65 2.47 12.24
C LYS A 386 -11.91 3.94 11.87
N GLU A 387 -11.14 4.87 12.45
CA GLU A 387 -11.25 6.31 12.12
C GLU A 387 -10.83 6.59 10.67
N LEU A 388 -9.75 5.94 10.21
CA LEU A 388 -9.29 6.06 8.83
C LEU A 388 -10.27 5.44 7.83
N ASP A 389 -10.99 4.38 8.19
CA ASP A 389 -12.05 3.81 7.33
C ASP A 389 -13.25 4.76 7.20
N GLY A 390 -13.67 5.37 8.32
CA GLY A 390 -14.73 6.38 8.33
C GLY A 390 -14.34 7.71 7.69
N GLY A 391 -13.04 8.00 7.55
CA GLY A 391 -12.53 9.29 7.06
C GLY A 391 -12.91 10.49 7.92
N ALA A 392 -13.17 10.22 9.19
CA ALA A 392 -13.75 11.15 10.12
C ALA A 392 -13.19 10.91 11.52
N VAL A 393 -13.09 11.97 12.31
CA VAL A 393 -12.69 11.91 13.73
C VAL A 393 -13.63 10.96 14.48
N ARG A 394 -13.14 10.27 15.52
CA ARG A 394 -13.90 9.33 16.38
C ARG A 394 -15.30 9.82 16.77
N GLU A 395 -15.46 11.11 16.98
CA GLU A 395 -16.71 11.79 17.35
C GLU A 395 -17.80 11.69 16.27
N LEU A 396 -17.38 11.52 15.01
CA LEU A 396 -18.24 11.37 13.85
C LEU A 396 -18.51 9.90 13.50
N ALA A 397 -17.78 8.95 14.13
CA ALA A 397 -17.87 7.53 13.80
C ALA A 397 -19.30 7.00 13.97
N GLY A 398 -20.00 7.39 15.04
CA GLY A 398 -21.40 7.02 15.25
C GLY A 398 -22.33 7.50 14.13
N LEU A 399 -22.15 8.73 13.64
CA LEU A 399 -22.93 9.23 12.50
C LEU A 399 -22.58 8.50 11.20
N MET A 400 -21.32 8.12 11.00
CA MET A 400 -20.86 7.37 9.83
C MET A 400 -21.45 5.95 9.75
N GLU A 401 -21.97 5.41 10.85
CA GLU A 401 -22.71 4.13 10.90
C GLU A 401 -24.15 4.24 10.37
N VAL A 402 -24.70 5.46 10.29
CA VAL A 402 -26.05 5.71 9.73
C VAL A 402 -26.06 5.32 8.25
N ALA A 403 -27.02 4.47 7.90
CA ALA A 403 -26.96 3.54 6.77
C ALA A 403 -26.39 4.08 5.44
N ARG A 404 -25.47 3.28 4.88
CA ARG A 404 -25.35 3.07 3.43
C ARG A 404 -26.58 2.30 2.95
N ASP A 405 -27.61 2.99 2.47
CA ASP A 405 -28.68 2.30 1.76
C ASP A 405 -28.25 2.02 0.32
N GLY A 406 -28.01 0.74 0.02
CA GLY A 406 -27.62 0.27 -1.32
C GLY A 406 -28.72 0.40 -2.37
N VAL A 407 -29.97 0.67 -1.96
CA VAL A 407 -31.13 0.82 -2.87
C VAL A 407 -31.33 2.28 -3.28
N LEU A 408 -31.17 3.22 -2.34
CA LEU A 408 -31.38 4.66 -2.56
C LEU A 408 -30.11 5.44 -2.92
N GLY A 409 -28.93 4.80 -2.89
CA GLY A 409 -27.65 5.47 -3.22
C GLY A 409 -27.24 6.53 -2.20
N PHE A 410 -27.89 6.56 -1.03
CA PHE A 410 -27.57 7.47 0.05
C PHE A 410 -26.52 6.81 0.95
N ALA A 411 -25.29 7.34 0.90
CA ALA A 411 -24.21 6.95 1.80
C ALA A 411 -23.86 8.13 2.72
N MET A 412 -23.78 7.89 4.03
CA MET A 412 -23.17 8.85 4.93
C MET A 412 -21.69 9.02 4.57
N THR A 413 -21.26 10.27 4.40
CA THR A 413 -19.87 10.63 4.12
C THR A 413 -19.33 11.50 5.26
N ALA A 414 -18.01 11.57 5.43
CA ALA A 414 -17.41 12.40 6.46
C ALA A 414 -17.81 13.89 6.37
N ALA A 415 -18.07 14.39 5.16
CA ALA A 415 -18.58 15.75 4.95
C ALA A 415 -20.01 15.91 5.49
N ARG A 416 -20.88 14.94 5.21
CA ARG A 416 -22.27 14.91 5.69
C ARG A 416 -22.33 14.76 7.21
N ALA A 417 -21.57 13.81 7.76
CA ALA A 417 -21.45 13.60 9.20
C ALA A 417 -20.97 14.86 9.92
N ARG A 418 -19.99 15.59 9.36
CA ARG A 418 -19.55 16.88 9.92
C ARG A 418 -20.61 17.95 9.86
N ALA A 419 -21.34 18.06 8.75
CA ALA A 419 -22.37 19.08 8.60
C ALA A 419 -23.52 18.87 9.60
N LEU A 420 -23.91 17.60 9.83
CA LEU A 420 -24.83 17.20 10.88
C LEU A 420 -24.28 17.55 12.28
N TYR A 421 -23.02 17.19 12.55
CA TYR A 421 -22.37 17.47 13.83
C TYR A 421 -22.30 18.97 14.15
N LYS A 422 -21.98 19.81 13.14
CA LYS A 422 -22.00 21.29 13.26
C LYS A 422 -23.41 21.84 13.45
N ALA A 423 -24.43 21.18 12.90
CA ALA A 423 -25.83 21.52 13.12
C ALA A 423 -26.36 21.04 14.49
N GLY A 424 -25.52 20.40 15.31
CA GLY A 424 -25.88 19.90 16.64
C GLY A 424 -26.39 18.46 16.67
N ILE A 425 -26.44 17.78 15.51
CA ILE A 425 -26.86 16.38 15.39
C ILE A 425 -25.61 15.51 15.46
N ARG A 426 -25.37 14.90 16.63
CA ARG A 426 -24.12 14.21 16.99
C ARG A 426 -24.24 12.70 17.08
N SER A 427 -25.46 12.16 17.20
CA SER A 427 -25.71 10.72 17.26
C SER A 427 -26.72 10.24 16.21
N PRO A 428 -26.71 8.93 15.87
CA PRO A 428 -27.75 8.32 15.04
C PRO A 428 -29.17 8.53 15.59
N GLU A 429 -29.32 8.54 16.91
CA GLU A 429 -30.59 8.73 17.60
C GLU A 429 -31.10 10.15 17.42
N GLU A 430 -30.22 11.15 17.54
CA GLU A 430 -30.55 12.55 17.26
C GLU A 430 -30.86 12.77 15.78
N ALA A 431 -30.16 12.07 14.87
CA ALA A 431 -30.47 12.12 13.45
C ALA A 431 -31.84 11.49 13.14
N ALA A 432 -32.22 10.42 13.84
CA ALA A 432 -33.53 9.79 13.70
C ALA A 432 -34.67 10.64 14.31
N ALA A 433 -34.36 11.47 15.31
CA ALA A 433 -35.31 12.37 15.96
C ALA A 433 -35.43 13.75 15.28
N ALA A 434 -34.46 14.12 14.44
CA ALA A 434 -34.46 15.40 13.72
C ALA A 434 -35.52 15.44 12.61
N SER A 435 -36.02 16.64 12.30
CA SER A 435 -36.96 16.83 11.20
C SER A 435 -36.26 16.68 9.83
N GLU A 436 -37.00 16.27 8.80
CA GLU A 436 -36.46 16.15 7.44
C GLU A 436 -35.87 17.47 6.92
N ASP A 437 -36.51 18.60 7.25
CA ASP A 437 -36.05 19.93 6.84
C ASP A 437 -34.72 20.32 7.51
N ASP A 438 -34.53 20.01 8.79
CA ASP A 438 -33.29 20.28 9.52
C ASP A 438 -32.13 19.43 8.98
N LEU A 439 -32.41 18.15 8.70
CA LEU A 439 -31.45 17.25 8.07
C LEU A 439 -31.09 17.74 6.66
N ALA A 440 -32.07 18.11 5.84
CA ALA A 440 -31.84 18.64 4.50
C ALA A 440 -31.03 19.93 4.54
N ALA A 441 -31.36 20.88 5.42
CA ALA A 441 -30.62 22.13 5.58
C ALA A 441 -29.19 21.92 6.08
N ALA A 442 -28.96 20.94 6.95
CA ALA A 442 -27.61 20.56 7.39
C ALA A 442 -26.82 19.90 6.24
N LEU A 443 -27.43 18.98 5.50
CA LEU A 443 -26.77 18.23 4.43
C LEU A 443 -26.52 19.06 3.16
N LEU A 444 -27.38 20.03 2.84
CA LEU A 444 -27.17 20.97 1.73
C LEU A 444 -25.92 21.82 1.96
N ARG A 445 -25.57 22.11 3.22
CA ARG A 445 -24.31 22.79 3.58
C ARG A 445 -23.07 21.90 3.41
N ALA A 446 -23.23 20.58 3.23
CA ALA A 446 -22.13 19.63 3.03
C ALA A 446 -21.74 19.44 1.55
N GLY A 447 -22.57 19.91 0.61
CA GLY A 447 -22.37 19.77 -0.84
C GLY A 447 -21.78 20.99 -1.53
N GLY A 448 -21.35 22.01 -0.77
CA GLY A 448 -20.69 23.22 -1.25
C GLY A 448 -19.18 23.11 -1.30
#